data_AF-A0A4R6ZKA1-F1
#
_entry.id   AF-A0A4R6ZKA1-F1
#
_cell.length_a   1.000
_cell.length_b   1.000
_cell.length_c   1.000
_cell.angle_alpha   90.00
_cell.angle_beta   90.00
_cell.angle_gamma   90.00
#
_symmetry.space_group_name_H-M   'P 1'
#
loop_
_entity.id
_entity.type
_entity.pdbx_description
1 polymer ?
#
loop_
_entity_poly.entity_id
_entity_poly.type
_entity_poly.pdbx_seq_one_letter_code
_entity_poly.pdbx_strand_id
1 'polypeptide(L)'
;MAKKIQLPSGRLAEHATAIQATTNTLKLQPKPSVLYSTGSARQLVESAMEFAQMTAATPAAFQKDTSNLKHVEKAFVASEKALGDMLHQGIEWVGSKK
;
A
#
# COMPACT_ATOMS: atom_id res chain seq x y z
N MET A 1 33.22 -16.69 6.12
CA MET A 1 32.21 -15.67 6.48
C MET A 1 31.05 -15.78 5.51
N ALA A 2 29.91 -16.34 5.95
CA ALA A 2 28.74 -16.51 5.09
C ALA A 2 28.20 -15.13 4.69
N LYS A 3 28.07 -14.87 3.38
CA LYS A 3 27.37 -13.69 2.87
C LYS A 3 25.95 -13.73 3.45
N LYS A 4 25.64 -12.81 4.36
CA LYS A 4 24.26 -12.56 4.82
C LYS A 4 23.40 -12.43 3.58
N ILE A 5 22.43 -13.33 3.41
CA ILE A 5 21.38 -13.18 2.40
C ILE A 5 20.73 -11.84 2.71
N GLN A 6 20.95 -10.86 1.84
CA GLN A 6 20.38 -9.53 2.03
C GLN A 6 18.97 -9.59 1.44
N LEU A 7 18.01 -9.74 2.33
CA LEU A 7 16.62 -9.99 2.00
C LEU A 7 15.97 -8.68 1.50
N PRO A 8 15.04 -8.75 0.53
CA PRO A 8 14.38 -7.58 -0.08
C PRO A 8 13.38 -6.87 0.84
N SER A 9 13.34 -7.22 2.13
CA SER A 9 12.52 -6.59 3.16
C SER A 9 12.76 -5.07 3.24
N GLY A 10 11.70 -4.28 3.22
CA GLY A 10 11.72 -2.81 3.32
C GLY A 10 11.16 -2.12 2.07
N ARG A 11 11.25 -2.76 0.89
CA ARG A 11 10.83 -2.13 -0.37
C ARG A 11 9.32 -1.93 -0.45
N LEU A 12 8.52 -2.85 0.11
CA LEU A 12 7.06 -2.75 0.06
C LEU A 12 6.56 -1.64 0.99
N ALA A 13 7.14 -1.50 2.19
CA ALA A 13 6.84 -0.39 3.10
C ALA A 13 7.24 0.97 2.50
N GLU A 14 8.38 1.06 1.84
CA GLU A 14 8.82 2.29 1.18
C GLU A 14 7.83 2.72 0.09
N HIS A 15 7.45 1.80 -0.79
CA HIS A 15 6.44 2.06 -1.82
C HIS A 15 5.07 2.39 -1.22
N ALA A 16 4.63 1.66 -0.19
CA ALA A 16 3.37 1.94 0.50
C ALA A 16 3.37 3.32 1.17
N THR A 17 4.52 3.75 1.72
CA THR A 17 4.67 5.07 2.35
C THR A 17 4.62 6.19 1.32
N ALA A 18 5.26 6.01 0.16
CA ALA A 18 5.18 6.96 -0.95
C ALA A 18 3.76 7.11 -1.51
N ILE A 19 3.04 5.99 -1.69
CA ILE A 19 1.64 6.00 -2.11
C ILE A 19 0.79 6.73 -1.06
N GLN A 20 0.94 6.38 0.22
CA GLN A 20 0.16 6.99 1.30
C GLN A 20 0.41 8.49 1.43
N ALA A 21 1.66 8.94 1.31
CA ALA A 21 2.00 10.37 1.31
C ALA A 21 1.31 11.09 0.15
N THR A 22 1.33 10.51 -1.05
CA THR A 22 0.68 11.09 -2.24
C THR A 22 -0.85 11.10 -2.10
N THR A 23 -1.46 10.02 -1.63
CA THR A 23 -2.91 9.93 -1.36
C THR A 23 -3.37 10.96 -0.34
N ASN A 24 -2.59 11.21 0.72
CA ASN A 24 -2.94 12.21 1.73
C ASN A 24 -2.92 13.65 1.17
N THR A 25 -2.15 13.90 0.11
CA THR A 25 -2.16 15.20 -0.60
C THR A 25 -3.31 15.33 -1.60
N LEU A 26 -3.85 14.20 -2.08
CA LEU A 26 -5.04 14.15 -2.93
C LEU A 26 -6.32 14.40 -2.09
N LYS A 27 -6.53 15.66 -1.70
CA LYS A 27 -7.84 16.11 -1.21
C LYS A 27 -8.73 16.43 -2.40
N LEU A 28 -9.32 15.40 -2.99
CA LEU A 28 -10.42 15.57 -3.94
C LEU A 28 -11.63 16.00 -3.10
N GLN A 29 -11.86 17.31 -3.03
CA GLN A 29 -13.09 17.89 -2.50
C GLN A 29 -13.98 18.28 -3.69
N PRO A 30 -14.75 17.33 -4.24
CA PRO A 30 -15.72 17.69 -5.24
C PRO A 30 -16.85 18.49 -4.58
N LYS A 31 -16.77 19.81 -4.66
CA LYS A 31 -17.89 20.71 -4.42
C LYS A 31 -18.24 21.36 -5.75
N PRO A 32 -19.04 20.71 -6.61
CA PRO A 32 -19.61 21.38 -7.75
C PRO A 32 -20.61 22.44 -7.23
N SER A 33 -20.16 23.67 -7.02
CA SER A 33 -21.03 24.81 -6.74
C SER A 33 -21.45 25.42 -8.08
N VAL A 34 -22.63 25.07 -8.55
CA VAL A 34 -23.17 25.66 -9.78
C VAL A 34 -24.54 26.25 -9.45
N LEU A 35 -24.57 27.56 -9.29
CA LEU A 35 -25.77 28.36 -9.51
C LEU A 35 -25.98 28.39 -11.03
N TYR A 36 -27.22 28.25 -11.48
CA TYR A 36 -27.77 28.55 -12.82
C TYR A 36 -28.33 27.40 -13.66
N SER A 37 -29.49 27.75 -14.21
CA SER A 37 -30.52 26.97 -14.87
C SER A 37 -30.45 27.17 -16.39
N THR A 38 -29.59 26.41 -17.10
CA THR A 38 -29.73 26.19 -18.54
C THR A 38 -29.31 24.75 -18.88
N GLY A 39 -30.02 24.11 -19.82
CA GLY A 39 -29.93 22.66 -20.08
C GLY A 39 -28.54 22.12 -20.44
N SER A 40 -27.64 22.98 -20.93
CA SER A 40 -26.26 22.63 -21.29
C SER A 40 -25.31 22.54 -20.09
N ALA A 41 -25.54 23.28 -19.00
CA ALA A 41 -24.73 23.19 -17.79
C ALA A 41 -25.08 21.94 -16.94
N ARG A 42 -26.27 21.37 -17.15
CA ARG A 42 -26.77 20.20 -16.41
C ARG A 42 -25.93 18.95 -16.64
N GLN A 43 -25.55 18.67 -17.89
CA GLN A 43 -24.66 17.54 -18.21
C GLN A 43 -23.29 17.69 -17.56
N LEU A 44 -22.74 18.91 -17.50
CA LEU A 44 -21.46 19.16 -16.83
C LEU A 44 -21.57 18.94 -15.32
N VAL A 45 -22.68 19.35 -14.69
CA VAL A 45 -22.93 19.10 -13.26
C VAL A 45 -23.06 17.61 -12.99
N GLU A 46 -23.80 16.88 -13.82
CA GLU A 46 -23.96 15.43 -13.70
C GLU A 46 -22.61 14.72 -13.86
N SER A 47 -21.82 15.04 -14.89
CA SER A 47 -20.46 14.49 -15.05
C SER A 47 -19.52 14.87 -13.90
N ALA A 48 -19.63 16.08 -13.35
CA ALA A 48 -18.85 16.49 -12.19
C ALA A 48 -19.28 15.76 -10.91
N MET A 49 -20.56 15.47 -10.73
CA MET A 49 -21.07 14.62 -9.64
C MET A 49 -20.66 13.16 -9.80
N GLU A 50 -20.68 12.61 -11.01
CA GLU A 50 -20.18 11.25 -11.27
C GLU A 50 -18.68 11.16 -10.97
N PHE A 51 -17.90 12.12 -11.44
CA PHE A 51 -16.47 12.19 -11.10
C PHE A 51 -16.25 12.34 -9.60
N ALA A 52 -17.06 13.18 -8.93
CA ALA A 52 -17.03 13.35 -7.49
C ALA A 52 -17.28 12.03 -6.74
N GLN A 53 -18.31 11.30 -7.13
CA GLN A 53 -18.67 10.03 -6.51
C GLN A 53 -17.63 8.94 -6.79
N MET A 54 -17.13 8.86 -8.03
CA MET A 54 -16.08 7.92 -8.42
C MET A 54 -14.80 8.15 -7.62
N THR A 55 -14.45 9.41 -7.37
CA THR A 55 -13.21 9.77 -6.70
C THR A 55 -13.32 9.87 -5.18
N ALA A 56 -14.53 9.95 -4.61
CA ALA A 56 -14.74 10.05 -3.17
C ALA A 56 -14.20 8.83 -2.40
N ALA A 57 -14.30 7.63 -2.97
CA ALA A 57 -13.81 6.39 -2.36
C ALA A 57 -12.32 6.13 -2.62
N THR A 58 -11.72 6.83 -3.58
CA THR A 58 -10.34 6.59 -4.04
C THR A 58 -9.30 6.75 -2.92
N PRO A 59 -9.34 7.81 -2.08
CA PRO A 59 -8.40 7.94 -0.98
C PRO A 59 -8.50 6.79 0.03
N ALA A 60 -9.71 6.36 0.36
CA ALA A 60 -9.94 5.26 1.30
C ALA A 60 -9.43 3.92 0.75
N ALA A 61 -9.60 3.67 -0.55
CA ALA A 61 -9.06 2.49 -1.23
C ALA A 61 -7.52 2.45 -1.17
N PHE A 62 -6.85 3.56 -1.51
CA PHE A 62 -5.39 3.64 -1.41
C PHE A 62 -4.86 3.51 0.02
N GLN A 63 -5.56 4.06 1.02
CA GLN A 63 -5.22 3.86 2.42
C GLN A 63 -5.33 2.39 2.86
N LYS A 64 -6.36 1.69 2.38
CA LYS A 64 -6.52 0.25 2.63
C LYS A 64 -5.40 -0.56 1.98
N ASP A 65 -5.09 -0.29 0.72
CA ASP A 65 -4.05 -1.02 -0.01
C ASP A 65 -2.66 -0.80 0.58
N THR A 66 -2.34 0.42 0.98
CA THR A 66 -1.06 0.72 1.66
C THR A 66 -0.93 0.02 3.00
N SER A 67 -2.03 -0.13 3.75
CA SER A 67 -2.07 -0.94 4.97
C SER A 67 -1.84 -2.42 4.68
N ASN A 68 -2.50 -2.96 3.65
CA ASN A 68 -2.34 -4.35 3.22
C ASN A 68 -0.89 -4.67 2.82
N LEU A 69 -0.25 -3.78 2.05
CA LEU A 69 1.16 -3.95 1.64
C LEU A 69 2.10 -4.02 2.86
N LYS A 70 1.87 -3.17 3.88
CA LYS A 70 2.63 -3.23 5.14
C LYS A 70 2.40 -4.53 5.91
N HIS A 71 1.20 -5.08 5.88
CA HIS A 71 0.91 -6.38 6.51
C HIS A 71 1.57 -7.55 5.78
N VAL A 72 1.52 -7.55 4.45
CA VAL A 72 2.19 -8.58 3.62
C VAL A 72 3.69 -8.57 3.89
N GLU A 73 4.30 -7.40 3.99
CA GLU A 73 5.73 -7.30 4.30
C GLU A 73 6.08 -7.81 5.70
N LYS A 74 5.27 -7.50 6.72
CA LYS A 74 5.45 -8.09 8.06
C LYS A 74 5.41 -9.61 8.03
N ALA A 75 4.47 -10.18 7.27
CA ALA A 75 4.37 -11.63 7.10
C ALA A 75 5.61 -12.20 6.38
N PHE A 76 6.10 -11.52 5.34
CA PHE A 76 7.34 -11.89 4.66
C PHE A 76 8.55 -11.90 5.59
N VAL A 77 8.77 -10.82 6.36
CA VAL A 77 9.88 -10.73 7.31
C VAL A 77 9.80 -11.80 8.39
N ALA A 78 8.59 -12.11 8.88
CA ALA A 78 8.40 -13.19 9.85
C ALA A 78 8.75 -14.57 9.28
N SER A 79 8.30 -14.87 8.06
CA SER A 79 8.65 -16.10 7.35
C SER A 79 10.14 -16.20 7.06
N GLU A 80 10.78 -15.10 6.67
CA GLU A 80 12.22 -15.04 6.45
C GLU A 80 13.02 -15.32 7.72
N LYS A 81 12.59 -14.74 8.85
CA LYS A 81 13.22 -15.02 10.15
C LYS A 81 13.07 -16.49 10.53
N ALA A 82 11.88 -17.07 10.37
CA ALA A 82 11.64 -18.48 10.65
C ALA A 82 12.51 -19.41 9.78
N LEU A 83 12.67 -19.08 8.48
CA LEU A 83 13.60 -19.78 7.58
C LEU A 83 15.05 -19.65 8.04
N GLY A 84 15.48 -18.45 8.43
CA GLY A 84 16.81 -18.21 8.98
C GLY A 84 17.09 -19.04 10.24
N ASP A 85 16.13 -19.08 11.17
CA ASP A 85 16.22 -19.83 12.42
C ASP A 85 16.29 -21.35 12.16
N MET A 86 15.46 -21.87 11.24
CA MET A 86 15.52 -23.29 10.82
C MET A 86 16.88 -23.65 10.20
N LEU A 87 17.40 -22.80 9.30
CA LEU A 87 18.70 -23.04 8.67
C LEU A 87 19.83 -23.01 9.71
N HIS A 88 19.77 -22.10 10.67
CA HIS A 88 20.76 -22.02 11.74
C HIS A 88 20.75 -23.27 12.62
N GLN A 89 19.57 -23.70 13.06
CA GLN A 89 19.41 -24.93 13.85
C GLN A 89 19.88 -26.18 13.08
N GLY A 90 19.59 -26.26 11.78
CA GLY A 90 20.07 -27.35 10.93
C GLY A 90 21.60 -27.41 10.84
N ILE A 91 22.26 -26.25 10.74
CA ILE A 91 23.73 -26.17 10.71
C ILE A 91 24.33 -26.57 12.07
N GLU A 92 23.78 -26.08 13.18
CA GLU A 92 24.25 -26.44 14.52
C GLU A 92 24.09 -27.94 14.81
N TRP A 93 22.95 -28.53 14.41
CA TRP A 93 22.70 -29.97 14.56
C TRP A 93 23.70 -30.82 13.76
N VAL A 94 24.02 -30.43 12.52
CA VAL A 94 25.05 -31.12 11.73
C VAL A 94 26.45 -30.94 12.34
N GLY A 95 26.75 -29.76 12.89
CA GLY A 95 28.01 -29.47 13.58
C GLY A 95 28.20 -30.28 14.86
N SER A 96 27.14 -30.51 15.62
CA SER A 96 27.15 -31.31 16.87
C SER A 96 27.28 -32.82 16.64
N LYS A 97 27.09 -33.31 15.40
CA LYS A 97 27.23 -34.73 15.05
C LYS A 97 28.64 -35.13 14.59
N LYS A 98 29.56 -34.19 14.47
CA LYS A 98 31.00 -34.44 14.23
C LYS A 98 31.76 -34.48 15.56
#